data_AF-A0A0Q0VSQ5-F1
#
_entry.id   AF-A0A0Q0VSQ5-F1
#
_cell.length_a   1.000
_cell.length_b   1.000
_cell.length_c   1.000
_cell.angle_alpha   90.00
_cell.angle_beta   90.00
_cell.angle_gamma   90.00
#
_symmetry.space_group_name_H-M   'P 1'
#
loop_
_entity.id
_entity.type
_entity.pdbx_description
1 polymer ?
#
loop_
_entity_poly.entity_id
_entity_poly.type
_entity_poly.pdbx_seq_one_letter_code
_entity_poly.pdbx_strand_id
1 'polypeptide(L)'
;MDAFMQAAIAEAETGLSEGGIPIGAVLVRDGRVIGRGHNRRVQQSVPVLHAGIDCLRNAGCIGSYAGTILYSTLMPRFLCAGAKTFLEEHGVVVEDRDLSGCVEMMAACIREHPVLWDEDIGEGDGECRL
;
A
#
# COMPACT_ATOMS: atom_id res chain seq x y z
N MET A 1 16.85 9.76 -3.13
CA MET A 1 15.55 9.08 -3.10
C MET A 1 14.50 10.07 -3.59
N ASP A 2 13.55 9.63 -4.43
CA ASP A 2 12.42 10.47 -4.87
C ASP A 2 11.58 10.91 -3.64
N ALA A 3 11.17 12.18 -3.59
CA ALA A 3 10.37 12.73 -2.49
C ALA A 3 9.00 12.06 -2.36
N PHE A 4 8.43 11.57 -3.47
CA PHE A 4 7.16 10.84 -3.44
C PHE A 4 7.34 9.42 -2.89
N MET A 5 8.45 8.77 -3.20
CA MET A 5 8.76 7.48 -2.59
C MET A 5 9.04 7.61 -1.08
N GLN A 6 9.71 8.69 -0.64
CA GLN A 6 9.84 8.99 0.79
C GLN A 6 8.48 9.19 1.48
N ALA A 7 7.53 9.82 0.78
CA ALA A 7 6.17 9.97 1.29
C ALA A 7 5.44 8.62 1.43
N ALA A 8 5.63 7.68 0.50
CA ALA A 8 5.08 6.33 0.62
C ALA A 8 5.72 5.55 1.80
N ILE A 9 7.03 5.73 2.04
CA ILE A 9 7.72 5.13 3.19
C ILE A 9 7.18 5.67 4.51
N ALA A 10 6.96 6.98 4.62
CA ALA A 10 6.37 7.56 5.83
C ALA A 10 4.96 6.99 6.12
N GLU A 11 4.17 6.68 5.09
CA GLU A 11 2.89 5.99 5.26
C GLU A 11 3.09 4.55 5.76
N ALA A 12 4.07 3.81 5.22
CA ALA A 12 4.41 2.46 5.69
C ALA A 12 4.86 2.44 7.15
N GLU A 13 5.72 3.38 7.55
CA GLU A 13 6.17 3.57 8.94
C GLU A 13 5.00 3.91 9.87
N THR A 14 4.06 4.74 9.39
CA THR A 14 2.83 5.06 10.14
C THR A 14 2.01 3.80 10.37
N GLY A 15 1.73 3.03 9.30
CA GLY A 15 1.00 1.76 9.40
C GLY A 15 1.64 0.78 10.38
N LEU A 16 2.97 0.68 10.38
CA LEU A 16 3.72 -0.14 11.34
C LEU A 16 3.55 0.36 12.78
N SER A 17 3.67 1.67 13.00
CA SER A 17 3.52 2.27 14.33
C SER A 17 2.12 2.13 14.91
N GLU A 18 1.11 1.98 14.04
CA GLU A 18 -0.28 1.68 14.40
C GLU A 18 -0.52 0.17 14.61
N GLY A 19 0.52 -0.68 14.52
CA GLY A 19 0.43 -2.14 14.71
C GLY A 19 0.01 -2.93 13.47
N GLY A 20 -0.05 -2.30 12.30
CA GLY A 20 -0.43 -2.93 11.03
C GLY A 20 0.76 -3.37 10.18
N ILE A 21 0.47 -3.68 8.91
CA ILE A 21 1.47 -4.12 7.92
C ILE A 21 2.19 -2.89 7.34
N PRO A 22 3.54 -2.87 7.26
CA PRO A 22 4.33 -1.71 6.83
C PRO A 22 4.35 -1.53 5.31
N ILE A 23 3.18 -1.31 4.70
CA ILE A 23 3.06 -1.02 3.28
C ILE A 23 2.37 0.34 3.13
N GLY A 24 2.97 1.23 2.35
CA GLY A 24 2.51 2.59 2.13
C GLY A 24 2.49 2.94 0.64
N ALA A 25 1.61 3.86 0.26
CA ALA A 25 1.43 4.30 -1.11
C ALA A 25 1.03 5.77 -1.20
N VAL A 26 1.44 6.44 -2.28
CA VAL A 26 1.01 7.80 -2.61
C VAL A 26 0.66 7.92 -4.09
N LEU A 27 -0.42 8.63 -4.39
CA LEU A 27 -0.86 8.94 -5.74
C LEU A 27 -0.48 10.38 -6.07
N VAL A 28 0.21 10.58 -7.18
CA VAL A 28 0.77 11.87 -7.59
C VAL A 28 0.20 12.29 -8.93
N ARG A 29 -0.17 13.56 -9.06
CA ARG A 29 -0.55 14.23 -10.32
C ARG A 29 0.16 15.57 -10.41
N ASP A 30 0.75 15.87 -11.56
CA ASP A 30 1.40 17.17 -11.81
C ASP A 30 2.40 17.58 -10.69
N GLY A 31 3.17 16.60 -10.19
CA GLY A 31 4.13 16.80 -9.11
C GLY A 31 3.52 17.06 -7.73
N ARG A 32 2.22 16.78 -7.53
CA ARG A 32 1.50 16.95 -6.27
C ARG A 32 0.89 15.65 -5.81
N VAL A 33 1.03 15.35 -4.52
CA VAL A 33 0.34 14.21 -3.90
C VAL A 33 -1.14 14.54 -3.81
N ILE A 34 -1.97 13.73 -4.47
CA ILE A 34 -3.43 13.83 -4.45
C ILE A 34 -4.08 12.74 -3.60
N GLY A 35 -3.34 11.70 -3.20
CA GLY A 35 -3.76 10.66 -2.28
C GLY A 35 -2.58 10.05 -1.54
N ARG A 36 -2.82 9.63 -0.29
CA ARG A 36 -1.85 8.95 0.57
C ARG A 36 -2.58 7.81 1.27
N GLY A 37 -1.90 6.71 1.53
CA GLY A 37 -2.48 5.63 2.33
C GLY A 37 -1.45 4.57 2.69
N HIS A 38 -1.83 3.76 3.66
CA HIS A 38 -1.07 2.58 4.08
C HIS A 38 -2.02 1.41 4.32
N ASN A 39 -1.46 0.24 4.56
CA ASN A 39 -2.27 -0.91 4.92
C ASN A 39 -3.00 -0.61 6.25
N ARG A 40 -4.33 -0.60 6.19
CA ARG A 40 -5.25 -0.36 7.31
C ARG A 40 -6.10 -1.58 7.64
N ARG A 41 -5.67 -2.78 7.23
CA ARG A 41 -6.41 -4.03 7.45
C ARG A 41 -6.70 -4.23 8.93
N VAL A 42 -5.66 -4.08 9.76
CA VAL A 42 -5.72 -4.27 11.22
C VAL A 42 -6.47 -3.09 11.86
N GLN A 43 -6.04 -1.87 11.56
CA GLN A 43 -6.50 -0.63 12.18
C GLN A 43 -7.98 -0.32 11.96
N GLN A 44 -8.54 -0.73 10.82
CA GLN A 44 -9.96 -0.55 10.51
C GLN A 44 -10.74 -1.86 10.47
N SER A 45 -10.09 -3.01 10.67
CA SER A 45 -10.70 -4.34 10.53
C SER A 45 -11.37 -4.53 9.16
N VAL A 46 -10.74 -4.03 8.09
CA VAL A 46 -11.25 -4.12 6.71
C VAL A 46 -10.28 -4.93 5.84
N PRO A 47 -10.68 -6.10 5.33
CA PRO A 47 -9.78 -7.04 4.65
C PRO A 47 -9.21 -6.50 3.33
N VAL A 48 -9.83 -5.47 2.75
CA VAL A 48 -9.44 -4.91 1.45
C VAL A 48 -8.67 -3.59 1.56
N LEU A 49 -8.48 -3.01 2.74
CA LEU A 49 -7.78 -1.73 2.88
C LEU A 49 -6.26 -1.90 2.88
N HIS A 50 -5.73 -2.43 1.77
CA HIS A 50 -4.30 -2.41 1.49
C HIS A 50 -3.87 -0.99 1.09
N ALA A 51 -2.57 -0.70 1.15
CA ALA A 51 -2.04 0.64 0.92
C ALA A 51 -2.51 1.31 -0.38
N GLY A 52 -2.51 0.58 -1.50
CA GLY A 52 -2.99 1.11 -2.78
C GLY A 52 -4.49 1.44 -2.76
N ILE A 53 -5.31 0.61 -2.11
CA ILE A 53 -6.75 0.84 -1.99
C ILE A 53 -7.04 2.00 -1.04
N ASP A 54 -6.37 2.08 0.11
CA ASP A 54 -6.49 3.21 1.04
C ASP A 54 -6.05 4.52 0.38
N CYS A 55 -4.95 4.49 -0.39
CA CYS A 55 -4.47 5.64 -1.14
C CYS A 55 -5.49 6.13 -2.18
N LEU A 56 -6.10 5.23 -2.96
CA LEU A 56 -7.16 5.58 -3.91
C LEU A 56 -8.41 6.11 -3.20
N ARG A 57 -8.80 5.48 -2.09
CA ARG A 57 -9.92 5.93 -1.25
C ARG A 57 -9.70 7.36 -0.76
N ASN A 58 -8.49 7.67 -0.28
CA ASN A 58 -8.12 8.98 0.24
C ASN A 58 -7.95 10.03 -0.87
N ALA A 59 -7.60 9.62 -2.09
CA ALA A 59 -7.63 10.50 -3.27
C ALA A 59 -9.07 10.89 -3.66
N GLY A 60 -10.03 10.02 -3.38
CA GLY A 60 -11.44 10.22 -3.71
C GLY A 60 -11.71 10.17 -5.22
N CYS A 61 -12.88 10.69 -5.63
CA CYS A 61 -13.28 10.72 -7.03
C CYS A 61 -12.54 11.82 -7.80
N ILE A 62 -11.45 11.46 -8.48
CA ILE A 62 -10.59 12.41 -9.22
C ILE A 62 -10.92 12.54 -10.72
N GLY A 63 -12.02 11.94 -11.18
CA GLY A 63 -12.55 12.02 -12.54
C GLY A 63 -11.80 11.19 -13.58
N SER A 64 -10.48 11.32 -13.64
CA SER A 64 -9.59 10.49 -14.48
C SER A 64 -8.37 10.11 -13.65
N TYR A 65 -7.78 8.95 -13.93
CA TYR A 65 -6.49 8.52 -13.36
C TYR A 65 -5.32 8.76 -14.32
N ALA A 66 -5.58 9.09 -15.59
CA ALA A 66 -4.52 9.35 -16.57
C ALA A 66 -3.60 10.49 -16.10
N GLY A 67 -2.30 10.35 -16.38
CA GLY A 67 -1.28 11.30 -15.96
C GLY A 67 -1.00 11.30 -14.46
N THR A 68 -1.39 10.23 -13.76
CA THR A 68 -0.98 10.01 -12.36
C THR A 68 0.14 8.98 -12.25
N ILE A 69 0.87 9.05 -11.15
CA ILE A 69 1.88 8.07 -10.77
C ILE A 69 1.52 7.55 -9.38
N LEU A 70 1.33 6.24 -9.24
CA LEU A 70 1.17 5.59 -7.95
C LEU A 70 2.53 5.06 -7.48
N TYR A 71 3.05 5.61 -6.40
CA TYR A 71 4.24 5.11 -5.72
C TYR A 71 3.80 4.16 -4.61
N SER A 72 4.43 2.99 -4.51
CA SER A 72 4.20 2.02 -3.44
C SER A 72 5.53 1.53 -2.86
N THR A 73 5.59 1.27 -1.55
CA THR A 73 6.78 0.69 -0.91
C THR A 73 6.94 -0.80 -1.19
N LEU A 74 5.82 -1.47 -1.38
CA LEU A 74 5.69 -2.86 -1.81
C LEU A 74 4.30 -3.00 -2.44
N MET A 75 4.16 -3.67 -3.57
CA MET A 75 2.83 -4.03 -4.08
C MET A 75 2.46 -5.47 -3.64
N PRO A 76 1.40 -5.69 -2.83
CA PRO A 76 0.96 -7.04 -2.52
C PRO A 76 0.38 -7.72 -3.77
N ARG A 77 0.84 -8.95 -4.02
CA ARG A 77 0.74 -9.67 -5.30
C ARG A 77 -0.66 -10.08 -5.76
N PHE A 78 -1.66 -10.15 -4.89
CA PHE A 78 -2.94 -10.80 -5.24
C PHE A 78 -4.12 -9.84 -5.29
N LEU A 79 -4.53 -9.25 -4.16
CA LEU A 79 -5.67 -8.33 -4.15
C LEU A 79 -5.40 -7.03 -4.94
N CYS A 80 -4.19 -6.48 -4.81
CA CYS A 80 -3.82 -5.26 -5.52
C CYS A 80 -3.44 -5.51 -6.97
N ALA A 81 -3.29 -6.76 -7.45
CA ALA A 81 -2.99 -7.01 -8.86
C ALA A 81 -4.13 -6.54 -9.78
N GLY A 82 -5.39 -6.81 -9.41
CA GLY A 82 -6.54 -6.32 -10.17
C GLY A 82 -6.64 -4.78 -10.16
N ALA A 83 -6.38 -4.16 -9.00
CA ALA A 83 -6.35 -2.71 -8.87
C ALA A 83 -5.21 -2.08 -9.68
N LYS A 84 -4.02 -2.69 -9.66
CA LYS A 84 -2.86 -2.30 -10.46
C LYS A 84 -3.18 -2.34 -11.94
N THR A 85 -3.72 -3.45 -12.45
CA THR A 85 -4.12 -3.59 -13.85
C THR A 85 -5.12 -2.52 -14.25
N PHE A 86 -6.17 -2.30 -13.43
CA PHE A 86 -7.14 -1.24 -13.68
C PHE A 86 -6.47 0.14 -13.81
N LEU A 87 -5.57 0.48 -12.89
CA LEU A 87 -4.85 1.76 -12.91
C LEU A 87 -3.96 1.89 -14.15
N GLU A 88 -3.20 0.87 -14.49
CA GLU A 88 -2.32 0.87 -15.67
C GLU A 88 -3.11 1.00 -16.97
N GLU A 89 -4.24 0.30 -17.11
CA GLU A 89 -5.16 0.44 -18.25
C GLU A 89 -5.75 1.85 -18.38
N HIS A 90 -5.82 2.60 -17.27
CA HIS A 90 -6.30 3.99 -17.24
C HIS A 90 -5.15 5.02 -17.26
N GLY A 91 -3.93 4.60 -17.62
CA GLY A 91 -2.79 5.48 -17.84
C GLY A 91 -2.08 5.95 -16.57
N VAL A 92 -2.17 5.19 -15.48
CA VAL A 92 -1.35 5.39 -14.28
C VAL A 92 -0.01 4.70 -14.46
N VAL A 93 1.07 5.40 -14.13
CA VAL A 93 2.38 4.76 -13.97
C VAL A 93 2.49 4.23 -12.53
N VAL A 94 2.82 2.96 -12.38
CA VAL A 94 2.99 2.34 -11.07
C VAL A 94 4.47 2.18 -10.79
N GLU A 95 4.96 2.90 -9.79
CA GLU A 95 6.34 2.85 -9.31
C GLU A 95 6.41 2.00 -8.04
N ASP A 96 6.72 0.72 -8.21
CA ASP A 96 7.13 -0.16 -7.13
C ASP A 96 8.65 -0.29 -7.17
N ARG A 97 9.32 0.16 -6.12
CA ARG A 97 10.78 0.03 -6.01
C ARG A 97 11.04 -0.86 -4.81
N ASP A 98 11.59 -2.05 -5.08
CA ASP A 98 12.10 -3.01 -4.10
C ASP A 98 13.30 -2.45 -3.32
N LEU A 99 13.08 -1.33 -2.63
CA LEU A 99 14.08 -0.64 -1.85
C LEU A 99 14.42 -1.53 -0.66
N SER A 100 15.72 -1.77 -0.44
CA SER A 100 16.20 -2.68 0.60
C SER A 100 15.61 -2.35 1.98
N GLY A 101 15.46 -1.07 2.32
CA GLY A 101 14.84 -0.66 3.58
C GLY A 101 13.37 -1.04 3.71
N CYS A 102 12.58 -0.95 2.64
CA CYS A 102 11.17 -1.39 2.64
C CYS A 102 11.08 -2.91 2.77
N VAL A 103 11.94 -3.64 2.05
CA VAL A 103 12.01 -5.10 2.09
C VAL A 103 12.43 -5.58 3.49
N GLU A 104 13.41 -4.94 4.11
CA GLU A 104 13.87 -5.24 5.47
C GLU A 104 12.79 -4.96 6.52
N MET A 105 12.11 -3.81 6.42
CA MET A 105 10.98 -3.46 7.29
C MET A 105 9.85 -4.47 7.19
N MET A 106 9.50 -4.86 5.96
CA MET A 106 8.49 -5.89 5.72
C MET A 106 8.92 -7.26 6.27
N ALA A 107 10.18 -7.67 6.03
CA ALA A 107 10.70 -8.93 6.54
C ALA A 107 10.77 -8.98 8.07
N ALA A 108 11.04 -7.85 8.73
CA ALA A 108 10.94 -7.74 10.18
C ALA A 108 9.49 -7.94 10.65
N CYS A 109 8.52 -7.24 10.04
CA CYS A 109 7.10 -7.38 10.35
C CYS A 109 6.62 -8.83 10.18
N ILE A 110 6.94 -9.50 9.07
CA ILE A 110 6.55 -10.91 8.83
C ILE A 110 7.14 -11.83 9.90
N ARG A 111 8.37 -11.60 10.33
CA ARG A 111 9.03 -12.43 11.34
C ARG A 111 8.46 -12.24 12.74
N GLU A 112 8.07 -11.01 13.08
CA GLU A 112 7.47 -10.68 14.38
C GLU A 112 5.98 -11.04 14.45
N HIS A 113 5.28 -10.90 13.32
CA HIS A 113 3.84 -11.07 13.20
C HIS A 113 3.45 -11.89 11.96
N PRO A 114 3.89 -13.16 11.85
CA PRO A 114 3.67 -13.97 10.64
C PRO A 114 2.19 -14.15 10.32
N VAL A 115 1.37 -14.35 11.37
CA VAL A 115 -0.06 -14.55 11.21
C VAL A 115 -0.77 -13.29 10.68
N LEU A 116 -0.31 -12.09 11.07
CA LEU A 116 -0.87 -10.87 10.51
C LEU A 116 -0.56 -10.78 9.02
N TRP A 117 0.61 -11.22 8.57
CA TRP A 117 0.91 -11.26 7.15
C TRP A 117 0.08 -12.28 6.39
N ASP A 118 -0.03 -13.51 6.92
CA ASP A 118 -0.80 -14.59 6.27
C ASP A 118 -2.26 -14.17 6.07
N GLU A 119 -2.87 -13.50 7.06
CA GLU A 119 -4.21 -12.93 6.93
C GLU A 119 -4.29 -11.80 5.89
N ASP A 120 -3.23 -10.99 5.72
CA ASP A 120 -3.18 -9.90 4.71
C ASP A 120 -3.27 -10.43 3.28
N ILE A 121 -2.64 -11.57 3.04
CA ILE A 121 -2.57 -12.20 1.73
C ILE A 121 -3.65 -13.26 1.52
N GLY A 122 -4.51 -13.49 2.53
CA GLY A 122 -5.58 -14.47 2.47
C GLY A 122 -5.14 -15.93 2.62
N GLU A 123 -3.99 -16.16 3.24
CA GLU A 123 -3.40 -17.48 3.51
C GLU A 123 -3.53 -17.90 5.00
N GLY A 124 -4.33 -17.16 5.79
CA GLY A 124 -4.58 -17.44 7.20
C GLY A 124 -5.35 -18.76 7.48
N ASP A 125 -5.41 -19.15 8.75
CA ASP A 125 -6.02 -20.40 9.24
C ASP A 125 -7.55 -20.37 9.39
N GLY A 126 -8.19 -19.27 8.96
CA GLY A 126 -9.62 -19.05 9.05
C GLY A 126 -10.08 -18.31 10.31
N GLU A 127 -9.18 -18.05 11.26
CA GLU A 127 -9.43 -17.12 12.37
C GLU A 127 -8.77 -15.77 12.06
N CYS A 128 -9.50 -14.67 12.23
CA CYS A 128 -8.97 -13.32 12.01
C CYS A 128 -8.45 -12.71 13.31
N ARG A 129 -7.22 -12.20 13.28
CA ARG A 129 -6.54 -11.56 14.40
C ARG A 129 -6.41 -10.06 14.11
N LEU A 130 -6.96 -9.26 15.02
CA LEU A 130 -7.00 -7.80 14.97
C LEU A 130 -6.17 -7.21 16.11
#